data_AF-A0A3D3UKU8-F1
#
_entry.id   AF-A0A3D3UKU8-F1
#
_cell.length_a   1.000
_cell.length_b   1.000
_cell.length_c   1.000
_cell.angle_alpha   90.00
_cell.angle_beta   90.00
_cell.angle_gamma   90.00
#
_symmetry.space_group_name_H-M   'P 1'
#
loop_
_entity.id
_entity.type
_entity.pdbx_description
1 polymer ?
#
loop_
_entity_poly.entity_id
_entity_poly.type
_entity_poly.pdbx_seq_one_letter_code
_entity_poly.pdbx_strand_id
1 'polypeptide(L)'
;ADLHFLGYPKEYSPDGRHPNLYDYRSVDGAIAWKIMEGDYTRYGEVTELLDNADDCYVIMGRGEELTLRFSAGAFGPSPEGFDRSFILKTDSFCKDMDLYSAYPDTVEPLPFHSMSTYPYGTNEKYPDDKKRREYRMRFNTRRVGNPYTE
;
A
#
# COMPACT_ATOMS: atom_id res chain seq x y z
N ALA A 1 -1.58 11.02 7.21
CA ALA A 1 -1.94 9.73 6.60
C ALA A 1 -1.65 8.64 7.61
N ASP A 2 -2.57 7.70 7.78
CA ASP A 2 -2.52 6.72 8.87
C ASP A 2 -2.68 5.29 8.33
N LEU A 3 -1.62 4.49 8.44
CA LEU A 3 -1.63 3.08 8.05
C LEU A 3 -2.12 2.23 9.23
N HIS A 4 -3.11 1.39 9.00
CA HIS A 4 -3.62 0.50 10.04
C HIS A 4 -4.24 -0.77 9.43
N PHE A 5 -4.48 -1.77 10.27
CA PHE A 5 -5.28 -2.92 9.88
C PHE A 5 -6.77 -2.55 9.93
N LEU A 6 -7.48 -2.77 8.83
CA LEU A 6 -8.93 -2.58 8.74
C LEU A 6 -9.64 -3.94 8.73
N GLY A 7 -9.17 -4.86 7.88
CA GLY A 7 -9.86 -6.08 7.50
C GLY A 7 -10.34 -6.00 6.05
N TYR A 8 -11.43 -6.70 5.74
CA TYR A 8 -11.94 -6.81 4.37
C TYR A 8 -13.37 -6.27 4.31
N PRO A 9 -13.56 -5.00 3.89
CA PRO A 9 -14.89 -4.43 3.69
C PRO A 9 -15.69 -5.23 2.68
N LYS A 10 -16.97 -5.47 2.96
CA LYS A 10 -17.83 -6.18 2.01
C LYS A 10 -18.14 -5.32 0.81
N GLU A 11 -18.03 -5.93 -0.36
CA GLU A 11 -18.48 -5.32 -1.61
C GLU A 11 -20.01 -5.32 -1.69
N TYR A 12 -20.57 -4.24 -2.22
CA TYR A 12 -21.98 -4.13 -2.52
C TYR A 12 -22.22 -3.22 -3.74
N SER A 13 -23.36 -3.39 -4.39
CA SER A 13 -23.81 -2.47 -5.44
C SER A 13 -25.20 -1.94 -5.05
N PRO A 14 -25.36 -0.61 -4.88
CA PRO A 14 -26.66 -0.03 -4.55
C PRO A 14 -27.73 -0.28 -5.61
N ASP A 15 -27.34 -0.38 -6.88
CA ASP A 15 -28.22 -0.50 -8.05
C ASP A 15 -28.08 -1.85 -8.79
N GLY A 16 -27.26 -2.75 -8.26
CA GLY A 16 -26.95 -4.05 -8.86
C GLY A 16 -25.99 -4.00 -10.06
N ARG A 17 -25.41 -2.83 -10.37
CA ARG A 17 -24.44 -2.64 -11.46
C ARG A 17 -23.02 -2.42 -10.94
N HIS A 18 -22.04 -2.55 -11.83
CA HIS A 18 -20.64 -2.27 -11.53
C HIS A 18 -20.29 -0.78 -11.76
N PRO A 19 -19.25 -0.25 -11.09
CA PRO A 19 -18.37 -0.94 -10.12
C PRO A 19 -19.05 -1.15 -8.76
N ASN A 20 -18.58 -2.17 -8.03
CA ASN A 20 -18.98 -2.36 -6.63
C ASN A 20 -18.39 -1.25 -5.76
N LEU A 21 -19.09 -0.92 -4.67
CA LEU A 21 -18.63 -0.08 -3.57
C LEU A 21 -18.23 -0.97 -2.38
N TYR A 22 -17.54 -0.40 -1.40
CA TYR A 22 -17.13 -1.08 -0.16
C TYR A 22 -17.91 -0.54 1.04
N ASP A 23 -18.59 -1.40 1.81
CA ASP A 23 -19.29 -1.00 3.04
C ASP A 23 -18.35 -1.08 4.25
N TYR A 24 -17.80 0.06 4.64
CA TYR A 24 -16.88 0.19 5.79
C TYR A 24 -17.55 -0.06 7.15
N ARG A 25 -18.88 -0.26 7.20
CA ARG A 25 -19.60 -0.67 8.43
C ARG A 25 -19.69 -2.18 8.56
N SER A 26 -19.35 -2.93 7.50
CA SER A 26 -19.43 -4.38 7.42
C SER A 26 -18.10 -4.93 6.95
N VAL A 27 -17.22 -5.21 7.91
CA VAL A 27 -15.83 -5.61 7.66
C VAL A 27 -15.61 -7.01 8.20
N ASP A 28 -15.16 -7.91 7.34
CA ASP A 28 -14.75 -9.26 7.77
C ASP A 28 -13.34 -9.19 8.35
N GLY A 29 -13.15 -9.74 9.56
CA GLY A 29 -11.89 -9.63 10.30
C GLY A 29 -10.81 -10.63 9.89
N ALA A 30 -11.16 -11.68 9.15
CA ALA A 30 -10.18 -12.68 8.72
C ALA A 30 -10.63 -13.37 7.43
N ILE A 31 -9.84 -13.19 6.37
CA ILE A 31 -9.84 -14.05 5.19
C ILE A 31 -8.48 -14.76 5.16
N ALA A 32 -8.47 -16.04 4.75
CA ALA A 32 -7.28 -16.88 4.70
C ALA A 32 -6.39 -16.58 3.48
N TRP A 33 -6.14 -15.30 3.20
CA TRP A 33 -5.17 -14.90 2.18
C TRP A 33 -3.75 -15.17 2.66
N LYS A 34 -2.89 -15.59 1.72
CA LYS A 34 -1.45 -15.68 1.95
C LYS A 34 -0.87 -14.30 2.24
N ILE A 35 0.29 -14.27 2.88
CA ILE A 35 1.03 -13.04 3.15
C ILE A 35 2.49 -13.28 2.80
N MET A 36 3.11 -12.32 2.11
CA MET A 36 4.53 -12.36 1.81
C MET A 36 5.32 -12.18 3.10
N GLU A 37 6.37 -12.96 3.29
CA GLU A 37 7.29 -12.78 4.38
C GLU A 37 8.19 -11.56 4.12
N GLY A 38 8.36 -10.69 5.11
CA GLY A 38 9.20 -9.50 4.96
C GLY A 38 9.06 -8.48 6.08
N ASP A 39 9.68 -7.33 5.86
CA ASP A 39 9.54 -6.14 6.70
C ASP A 39 8.50 -5.21 6.09
N TYR A 40 7.39 -5.05 6.80
CA TYR A 40 6.30 -4.15 6.43
C TYR A 40 6.41 -2.83 7.17
N THR A 41 5.74 -1.81 6.62
CA THR A 41 5.62 -0.52 7.29
C THR A 41 4.84 -0.68 8.61
N ARG A 42 5.34 -0.03 9.67
CA ARG A 42 4.67 0.06 10.97
C ARG A 42 3.32 0.75 10.83
N TYR A 43 2.37 0.38 11.69
CA TYR A 43 1.11 1.11 11.77
C TYR A 43 1.30 2.52 12.35
N GLY A 44 0.33 3.38 12.04
CA GLY A 44 0.25 4.76 12.46
C GLY A 44 0.62 5.75 11.36
N GLU A 45 1.14 6.89 11.80
CA GLU A 45 1.46 8.04 10.97
C GLU A 45 2.58 7.73 9.95
N VAL A 46 2.27 7.95 8.65
CA VAL A 46 3.17 7.68 7.51
C VAL A 46 3.18 8.79 6.44
N THR A 47 2.71 10.00 6.75
CA THR A 47 2.59 11.10 5.75
C THR A 47 3.91 11.41 5.06
N GLU A 48 5.03 11.34 5.79
CA GLU A 48 6.37 11.57 5.23
C GLU A 48 6.69 10.65 4.03
N LEU A 49 6.15 9.43 3.98
CA LEU A 49 6.36 8.50 2.88
C LEU A 49 5.49 8.82 1.65
N LEU A 50 4.55 9.74 1.76
CA LEU A 50 3.60 10.10 0.69
C LEU A 50 3.94 11.43 0.01
N ASP A 51 4.96 12.14 0.51
CA ASP A 51 5.33 13.45 -0.01
C ASP A 51 5.95 13.36 -1.42
N ASN A 52 6.64 12.26 -1.74
CA ASN A 52 7.31 12.07 -3.02
C ASN A 52 7.31 10.60 -3.46
N ALA A 53 7.20 10.36 -4.76
CA ALA A 53 7.45 9.04 -5.37
C ALA A 53 8.97 8.82 -5.51
N ASP A 54 9.61 8.43 -4.41
CA ASP A 54 11.07 8.31 -4.32
C ASP A 54 11.52 6.92 -3.84
N ASP A 55 10.83 5.89 -4.28
CA ASP A 55 11.06 4.49 -3.90
C ASP A 55 10.93 4.21 -2.39
N CYS A 56 10.66 5.18 -1.51
CA CYS A 56 10.29 4.91 -0.12
C CYS A 56 8.79 4.61 -0.07
N TYR A 57 8.40 3.43 0.40
CA TYR A 57 7.02 2.95 0.26
C TYR A 57 6.31 2.81 1.60
N VAL A 58 5.00 3.01 1.57
CA VAL A 58 4.13 2.38 2.56
C VAL A 58 3.90 0.93 2.11
N ILE A 59 4.62 -0.01 2.71
CA ILE A 59 4.51 -1.43 2.43
C ILE A 59 3.32 -1.99 3.21
N MET A 60 2.23 -2.23 2.48
CA MET A 60 0.97 -2.72 3.04
C MET A 60 0.81 -4.22 2.83
N GLY A 61 0.32 -4.89 3.86
CA GLY A 61 -0.13 -6.27 3.84
C GLY A 61 -1.62 -6.38 3.50
N ARG A 62 -2.08 -7.63 3.46
CA ARG A 62 -3.51 -7.94 3.24
C ARG A 62 -4.39 -7.33 4.34
N GLY A 63 -5.54 -6.79 3.95
CA GLY A 63 -6.52 -6.24 4.89
C GLY A 63 -6.05 -4.95 5.61
N GLU A 64 -4.95 -4.36 5.16
CA GLU A 64 -4.47 -3.08 5.67
C GLU A 64 -4.97 -1.93 4.80
N GLU A 65 -5.13 -0.78 5.43
CA GLU A 65 -5.56 0.45 4.78
C GLU A 65 -4.68 1.62 5.18
N LEU A 66 -4.44 2.51 4.20
CA LEU A 66 -3.91 3.84 4.42
C LEU A 66 -5.04 4.89 4.35
N THR A 67 -5.47 5.41 5.50
CA THR A 67 -6.46 6.50 5.54
C THR A 67 -5.80 7.85 5.25
N LEU A 68 -6.32 8.56 4.25
CA LEU A 68 -6.00 9.96 3.94
C LEU A 68 -7.14 10.86 4.40
N ARG A 69 -6.82 11.97 5.07
CA ARG A 69 -7.78 12.99 5.48
C ARG A 69 -7.30 14.35 5.00
N PHE A 70 -8.19 15.10 4.38
CA PHE A 70 -7.94 16.48 3.97
C PHE A 70 -9.17 17.34 4.25
N SER A 71 -8.97 18.63 4.49
CA SER A 71 -10.07 19.56 4.73
C SER A 71 -10.74 19.92 3.41
N ALA A 72 -12.01 19.56 3.24
CA ALA A 72 -12.80 20.00 2.09
C ALA A 72 -12.93 21.53 2.03
N GLY A 73 -12.91 22.21 3.19
CA GLY A 73 -12.95 23.66 3.29
C GLY A 73 -11.70 24.37 2.75
N ALA A 74 -10.59 23.66 2.59
CA ALA A 74 -9.35 24.23 2.05
C ALA A 74 -9.46 24.64 0.56
N PHE A 75 -10.47 24.16 -0.16
CA PHE A 75 -10.63 24.38 -1.61
C PHE A 75 -11.63 25.50 -1.96
N GLY A 76 -12.18 26.21 -0.97
CA GLY A 76 -13.20 27.25 -1.18
C GLY A 76 -14.55 26.71 -1.69
N PRO A 77 -15.57 27.56 -1.93
CA PRO A 77 -16.85 27.12 -2.50
C PRO A 77 -16.70 26.64 -3.95
N SER A 78 -17.59 25.74 -4.37
CA SER A 78 -17.72 25.40 -5.80
C SER A 78 -18.47 26.53 -6.53
N PRO A 79 -18.09 26.88 -7.77
CA PRO A 79 -18.88 27.81 -8.58
C PRO A 79 -20.33 27.34 -8.75
N GLU A 80 -21.24 28.30 -8.94
CA GLU A 80 -22.66 28.00 -9.16
C GLU A 80 -22.84 27.09 -10.39
N GLY A 81 -23.61 26.01 -10.23
CA GLY A 81 -23.83 25.01 -11.27
C GLY A 81 -22.73 23.97 -11.44
N PHE A 82 -21.70 23.96 -10.58
CA PHE A 82 -20.62 22.98 -10.62
C PHE A 82 -20.56 22.10 -9.37
N ASP A 83 -20.38 20.80 -9.59
CA ASP A 83 -20.04 19.83 -8.54
C ASP A 83 -18.52 19.63 -8.46
N ARG A 84 -17.99 19.57 -7.23
CA ARG A 84 -16.58 19.26 -7.00
C ARG A 84 -16.41 17.76 -6.74
N SER A 85 -15.56 17.13 -7.54
CA SER A 85 -15.11 15.75 -7.36
C SER A 85 -13.63 15.70 -7.00
N PHE A 86 -13.21 14.62 -6.35
CA PHE A 86 -11.81 14.34 -6.01
C PHE A 86 -11.38 13.04 -6.68
N ILE A 87 -10.16 13.01 -7.20
CA ILE A 87 -9.55 11.83 -7.80
C ILE A 87 -8.31 11.50 -6.97
N LEU A 88 -8.21 10.24 -6.54
CA LEU A 88 -6.99 9.71 -5.95
C LEU A 88 -6.07 9.26 -7.08
N LYS A 89 -4.86 9.81 -7.12
CA LYS A 89 -3.77 9.34 -7.97
C LYS A 89 -2.70 8.74 -7.06
N THR A 90 -2.33 7.50 -7.30
CA THR A 90 -1.25 6.81 -6.59
C THR A 90 -0.07 6.55 -7.50
N ASP A 91 1.12 6.51 -6.89
CA ASP A 91 2.33 5.94 -7.46
C ASP A 91 2.66 4.72 -6.60
N SER A 92 2.54 3.53 -7.17
CA SER A 92 2.56 2.28 -6.39
C SER A 92 2.95 1.09 -7.25
N PHE A 93 3.64 0.14 -6.62
CA PHE A 93 3.85 -1.20 -7.16
C PHE A 93 2.89 -2.19 -6.49
N CYS A 94 2.44 -3.19 -7.24
CA CYS A 94 1.68 -4.32 -6.72
C CYS A 94 2.49 -5.60 -6.93
N LYS A 95 2.63 -6.40 -5.88
CA LYS A 95 3.21 -7.74 -5.94
C LYS A 95 2.12 -8.76 -5.63
N ASP A 96 2.00 -9.76 -6.49
CA ASP A 96 1.05 -10.86 -6.34
C ASP A 96 1.76 -12.13 -5.83
N MET A 97 0.99 -13.04 -5.26
CA MET A 97 1.44 -14.33 -4.73
C MET A 97 1.00 -15.51 -5.62
N ASP A 98 0.74 -15.24 -6.91
CA ASP A 98 0.43 -16.25 -7.92
C ASP A 98 1.60 -17.21 -8.21
N LEU A 99 1.28 -18.43 -8.67
CA LEU A 99 2.26 -19.48 -8.98
C LEU A 99 3.34 -19.07 -10.01
N TYR A 100 3.02 -18.10 -10.86
CA TYR A 100 3.92 -17.60 -11.91
C TYR A 100 4.49 -16.22 -11.60
N SER A 101 4.20 -15.68 -10.41
CA SER A 101 4.77 -14.42 -9.95
C SER A 101 6.19 -14.65 -9.44
N ALA A 102 7.10 -13.74 -9.80
CA ALA A 102 8.45 -13.76 -9.26
C ALA A 102 8.44 -13.32 -7.79
N TYR A 103 9.16 -14.06 -6.94
CA TYR A 103 9.23 -13.83 -5.49
C TYR A 103 7.83 -13.72 -4.83
N PRO A 104 6.94 -14.71 -5.03
CA PRO A 104 5.56 -14.63 -4.57
C PRO A 104 5.45 -14.78 -3.05
N ASP A 105 6.48 -15.29 -2.37
CA ASP A 105 6.46 -15.58 -0.95
C ASP A 105 7.16 -14.51 -0.10
N THR A 106 7.81 -13.51 -0.72
CA THR A 106 8.63 -12.52 0.01
C THR A 106 8.35 -11.08 -0.44
N VAL A 107 8.38 -10.14 0.51
CA VAL A 107 8.27 -8.69 0.22
C VAL A 107 9.43 -8.25 -0.67
N GLU A 108 10.64 -8.69 -0.32
CA GLU A 108 11.84 -8.46 -1.13
C GLU A 108 11.88 -9.37 -2.37
N PRO A 109 12.58 -8.97 -3.44
CA PRO A 109 13.19 -7.67 -3.68
C PRO A 109 12.13 -6.56 -3.87
N LEU A 110 12.34 -5.39 -3.27
CA LEU A 110 11.49 -4.22 -3.52
C LEU A 110 11.67 -3.68 -4.95
N PRO A 111 10.60 -3.43 -5.71
CA PRO A 111 10.70 -2.73 -6.99
C PRO A 111 11.17 -1.28 -6.77
N PHE A 112 11.71 -0.66 -7.82
CA PHE A 112 12.12 0.74 -7.83
C PHE A 112 12.01 1.34 -9.22
N HIS A 113 11.80 2.65 -9.31
CA HIS A 113 11.45 3.32 -10.56
C HIS A 113 12.51 3.19 -11.65
N SER A 114 13.80 3.19 -11.28
CA SER A 114 14.89 3.13 -12.25
C SER A 114 15.32 1.71 -12.62
N MET A 115 14.58 0.67 -12.19
CA MET A 115 14.90 -0.71 -12.55
C MET A 115 14.57 -0.97 -14.02
N SER A 116 15.37 -1.78 -14.70
CA SER A 116 15.13 -2.11 -16.11
C SER A 116 13.90 -3.00 -16.32
N THR A 117 13.63 -3.89 -15.37
CA THR A 117 12.50 -4.82 -15.34
C THR A 117 12.30 -5.34 -13.92
N TYR A 118 11.14 -5.95 -13.65
CA TYR A 118 10.91 -6.72 -12.43
C TYR A 118 10.58 -8.18 -12.78
N PRO A 119 11.23 -9.16 -12.14
CA PRO A 119 12.34 -9.01 -11.20
C PRO A 119 13.61 -8.50 -11.89
N TYR A 120 14.34 -7.60 -11.24
CA TYR A 120 15.62 -7.12 -11.75
C TYR A 120 16.74 -8.14 -11.49
N GLY A 121 17.72 -8.18 -12.39
CA GLY A 121 18.85 -9.11 -12.32
C GLY A 121 19.91 -8.72 -11.28
N THR A 122 20.94 -9.55 -11.10
CA THR A 122 22.01 -9.34 -10.10
C THR A 122 22.85 -8.08 -10.31
N ASN A 123 22.80 -7.47 -11.50
CA ASN A 123 23.49 -6.22 -11.82
C ASN A 123 22.75 -4.97 -11.31
N GLU A 124 21.52 -5.14 -10.85
CA GLU A 124 20.66 -4.08 -10.33
C GLU A 124 20.31 -4.40 -8.88
N LYS A 125 20.06 -3.34 -8.10
CA LYS A 125 19.60 -3.48 -6.72
C LYS A 125 18.72 -2.30 -6.36
N TYR A 126 17.76 -2.54 -5.48
CA TYR A 126 17.01 -1.48 -4.86
C TYR A 126 17.97 -0.45 -4.21
N PRO A 127 17.72 0.87 -4.36
CA PRO A 127 18.60 1.90 -3.84
C PRO A 127 18.96 1.72 -2.36
N ASP A 128 20.27 1.79 -2.08
CA ASP A 128 20.80 1.71 -0.71
C ASP A 128 21.63 2.95 -0.37
N ASP A 129 20.99 4.10 -0.47
CA ASP A 129 21.52 5.37 0.01
C ASP A 129 21.10 5.65 1.47
N LYS A 130 21.61 6.74 2.03
CA LYS A 130 21.32 7.14 3.41
C LYS A 130 19.81 7.29 3.67
N LYS A 131 19.07 7.87 2.73
CA LYS A 131 17.64 8.12 2.87
C LYS A 131 16.87 6.80 2.95
N ARG A 132 17.13 5.85 2.03
CA ARG A 132 16.41 4.57 2.02
C ARG A 132 16.77 3.69 3.23
N ARG A 133 18.00 3.78 3.74
CA ARG A 133 18.36 3.14 5.03
C ARG A 133 17.59 3.73 6.20
N GLU A 134 17.52 5.06 6.32
CA GLU A 134 16.77 5.73 7.38
C GLU A 134 15.27 5.43 7.30
N TYR A 135 14.69 5.44 6.10
CA TYR A 135 13.32 5.03 5.83
C TYR A 135 13.06 3.60 6.34
N ARG A 136 13.87 2.62 5.91
CA ARG A 136 13.71 1.22 6.36
C ARG A 136 13.79 1.09 7.87
N MET A 137 14.79 1.70 8.51
CA MET A 137 14.97 1.64 9.96
C MET A 137 13.80 2.25 10.73
N ARG A 138 13.23 3.35 10.23
CA ARG A 138 12.14 4.06 10.92
C ARG A 138 10.78 3.42 10.64
N PHE A 139 10.50 3.07 9.40
CA PHE A 139 9.17 2.69 8.93
C PHE A 139 8.99 1.18 8.79
N ASN A 140 9.96 0.44 8.25
CA ASN A 140 9.79 -0.99 7.94
C ASN A 140 10.18 -1.86 9.13
N THR A 141 9.45 -1.71 10.23
CA THR A 141 9.76 -2.33 11.53
C THR A 141 8.79 -3.42 11.93
N ARG A 142 7.79 -3.71 11.07
CA ARG A 142 6.84 -4.78 11.30
C ARG A 142 7.24 -6.02 10.51
N ARG A 143 7.98 -6.92 11.16
CA ARG A 143 8.34 -8.22 10.57
C ARG A 143 7.11 -9.13 10.51
N VAL A 144 6.83 -9.66 9.33
CA VAL A 144 5.77 -10.64 9.06
C VAL A 144 6.41 -11.87 8.43
N GLY A 145 6.03 -13.06 8.90
CA GLY A 145 6.67 -14.32 8.54
C GLY A 145 6.86 -15.19 9.77
N ASN A 146 7.15 -16.47 9.58
CA ASN A 146 7.31 -17.41 10.69
C ASN A 146 8.75 -17.30 11.24
N PRO A 147 8.97 -17.07 12.55
CA PRO A 147 10.30 -17.19 13.15
C PRO A 147 10.84 -18.64 13.16
N TYR A 148 10.05 -19.62 12.68
CA TYR A 148 10.36 -21.05 12.69
C TYR A 148 10.25 -21.65 11.29
N THR A 149 11.17 -21.29 10.40
CA THR A 149 11.48 -22.05 9.19
C THR A 149 12.99 -22.07 9.04
N GLU A 150 13.61 -23.07 9.68
CA GLU A 150 14.92 -23.65 9.30
C GLU A 150 14.67 -24.80 8.31
#